data_AF-A0A1V5WE06-F1
#
_entry.id   AF-A0A1V5WE06-F1
#
_cell.length_a   1.000
_cell.length_b   1.000
_cell.length_c   1.000
_cell.angle_alpha   90.00
_cell.angle_beta   90.00
_cell.angle_gamma   90.00
#
_symmetry.space_group_name_H-M   'P 1'
#
loop_
_entity.id
_entity.type
_entity.pdbx_description
1 polymer ?
#
loop_
_entity_poly.entity_id
_entity_poly.type
_entity_poly.pdbx_seq_one_letter_code
_entity_poly.pdbx_strand_id
1 'polypeptide(L)'
;MRPELNTNLDPSLFLEYYWLKEELSDFCRTQALPASGSKDELTARIHSFLKDGTVPEKRPQNTKVLQQSTCDSPLSPDSLIPAGYRNDERHRSFFKKEIGGHFKFNVPFMDWMKANAGKTYQQAIAEWLRIDAEKKSGIKREIGSQFQYN
;
A
#
# COMPACT_ATOMS: atom_id res chain seq x y z
N MET A 1 27.58 -22.36 9.65
CA MET A 1 28.41 -21.41 8.86
C MET A 1 27.56 -20.89 7.73
N ARG A 2 27.57 -19.59 7.48
CA ARG A 2 26.78 -18.97 6.42
C ARG A 2 27.65 -18.82 5.17
N PRO A 3 27.23 -19.27 3.98
CA PRO A 3 27.99 -19.08 2.76
C PRO A 3 28.02 -17.59 2.37
N GLU A 4 29.11 -17.14 1.75
CA GLU A 4 29.18 -15.79 1.20
C GLU A 4 28.42 -15.71 -0.13
N LEU A 5 27.69 -14.61 -0.34
CA LEU A 5 26.95 -14.37 -1.57
C LEU A 5 27.94 -14.01 -2.68
N ASN A 6 28.39 -15.00 -3.44
CA ASN A 6 29.32 -14.84 -4.55
C ASN A 6 28.77 -15.44 -5.85
N THR A 7 29.42 -15.14 -6.98
CA THR A 7 29.03 -15.63 -8.32
C THR A 7 29.14 -17.15 -8.49
N ASN A 8 29.86 -17.83 -7.60
CA ASN A 8 30.02 -19.28 -7.61
C ASN A 8 29.01 -19.99 -6.68
N LEU A 9 28.10 -19.23 -6.06
CA LEU A 9 27.07 -19.79 -5.19
C LEU A 9 26.00 -20.50 -6.02
N ASP A 10 25.66 -21.72 -5.62
CA ASP A 10 24.60 -22.48 -6.30
C ASP A 10 23.24 -21.77 -6.15
N PRO A 11 22.46 -21.58 -7.23
CA PRO A 11 21.14 -20.94 -7.18
C PRO A 11 20.17 -21.63 -6.22
N SER A 12 20.27 -22.95 -6.07
CA SER A 12 19.41 -23.74 -5.18
C SER A 12 19.79 -23.48 -3.72
N LEU A 13 21.10 -23.45 -3.43
CA LEU A 13 21.62 -23.13 -2.11
C LEU A 13 21.24 -21.69 -1.71
N PHE A 14 21.30 -20.75 -2.64
CA PHE A 14 20.89 -19.36 -2.39
C PHE A 14 19.45 -19.24 -1.85
N LEU A 15 18.50 -20.07 -2.32
CA LEU A 15 17.11 -20.06 -1.85
C LEU A 15 16.92 -20.72 -0.48
N GLU A 16 17.84 -21.56 -0.03
CA GLU A 16 17.79 -22.21 1.28
C GLU A 16 18.22 -21.28 2.43
N TYR A 17 19.01 -20.24 2.11
CA TYR A 17 19.49 -19.29 3.12
C TYR A 17 18.67 -18.01 3.18
N TYR A 18 18.52 -17.48 4.39
CA TYR A 18 17.94 -16.17 4.60
C TYR A 18 18.98 -15.08 4.31
N TRP A 19 18.67 -14.18 3.36
CA TRP A 19 19.51 -13.03 3.02
C TRP A 19 18.91 -11.70 3.49
N LEU A 20 19.74 -10.80 3.99
CA LEU A 20 19.33 -9.43 4.26
C LEU A 20 19.26 -8.64 2.95
N LYS A 21 18.37 -7.66 2.91
CA LYS A 21 18.23 -6.78 1.74
C LYS A 21 19.54 -6.06 1.41
N GLU A 22 20.30 -5.69 2.43
CA GLU A 22 21.60 -5.02 2.26
C GLU A 22 22.60 -5.90 1.52
N GLU A 23 22.69 -7.18 1.89
CA GLU A 23 23.59 -8.15 1.24
C GLU A 23 23.19 -8.41 -0.20
N LEU A 24 21.88 -8.55 -0.46
CA LEU A 24 21.37 -8.67 -1.83
C LEU A 24 21.68 -7.40 -2.64
N SER A 25 21.56 -6.23 -2.02
CA SER A 25 21.84 -4.95 -2.68
C SER A 25 23.33 -4.76 -2.96
N ASP A 26 24.19 -5.18 -2.03
CA ASP A 26 25.65 -5.09 -2.15
C ASP A 26 26.19 -6.04 -3.22
N PHE A 27 25.66 -7.27 -3.27
CA PHE A 27 25.93 -8.19 -4.36
C PHE A 27 25.50 -7.62 -5.71
N CYS A 28 24.29 -7.04 -5.78
CA CYS A 28 23.85 -6.35 -6.99
C CYS A 28 24.81 -5.23 -7.41
N ARG A 29 25.30 -4.41 -6.47
CA ARG A 29 26.27 -3.34 -6.76
C ARG A 29 27.58 -3.89 -7.30
N THR A 30 28.11 -4.94 -6.68
CA THR A 30 29.36 -5.60 -7.07
C THR A 30 29.27 -6.21 -8.47
N GLN A 31 28.11 -6.78 -8.82
CA GLN A 31 27.85 -7.38 -10.12
C GLN A 31 27.29 -6.38 -11.16
N ALA A 32 27.31 -5.07 -10.88
CA ALA A 32 26.74 -4.01 -11.71
C ALA A 32 25.25 -4.21 -12.08
N LEU A 33 24.52 -4.94 -11.25
CA LEU A 33 23.07 -5.15 -11.35
C LEU A 33 22.31 -3.99 -10.70
N PRO A 34 21.08 -3.70 -11.15
CA PRO A 34 20.23 -2.75 -10.45
C PRO A 34 19.94 -3.23 -9.01
N ALA A 35 20.29 -2.43 -8.00
CA ALA A 35 19.99 -2.69 -6.59
C ALA A 35 18.62 -2.12 -6.15
N SER A 36 17.80 -1.67 -7.09
CA SER A 36 16.46 -1.15 -6.84
C SER A 36 15.44 -2.29 -6.84
N GLY A 37 14.66 -2.40 -5.77
CA GLY A 37 13.55 -3.34 -5.65
C GLY A 37 13.20 -3.73 -4.22
N SER A 38 12.14 -4.53 -4.08
CA SER A 38 11.82 -5.28 -2.86
C SER A 38 12.82 -6.44 -2.65
N LYS A 39 12.84 -7.04 -1.45
CA LYS A 39 13.72 -8.18 -1.15
C LYS A 39 13.52 -9.32 -2.15
N ASP A 40 12.26 -9.67 -2.42
CA ASP A 40 11.89 -10.72 -3.38
C ASP A 40 12.37 -10.41 -4.81
N GLU A 41 12.27 -9.15 -5.26
CA GLU A 41 12.76 -8.75 -6.57
C GLU A 41 14.28 -8.88 -6.70
N LEU A 42 15.02 -8.54 -5.63
CA LEU A 42 16.47 -8.74 -5.60
C LEU A 42 16.82 -10.23 -5.59
N THR A 43 16.12 -11.03 -4.79
CA THR A 43 16.31 -12.49 -4.74
C THR A 43 16.08 -13.14 -6.10
N ALA A 44 14.97 -12.84 -6.75
CA ALA A 44 14.66 -13.40 -8.08
C ALA A 44 15.69 -12.98 -9.13
N ARG A 45 16.15 -11.72 -9.10
CA ARG A 45 17.17 -11.20 -10.01
C ARG A 45 18.51 -11.91 -9.81
N ILE A 46 18.93 -12.09 -8.56
CA ILE A 46 20.19 -12.77 -8.21
C ILE A 46 20.12 -14.25 -8.59
N HIS A 47 19.01 -14.91 -8.32
CA HIS A 47 18.80 -16.31 -8.73
C HIS A 47 18.90 -16.48 -10.26
N SER A 48 18.24 -15.61 -11.04
CA SER A 48 18.37 -15.61 -12.50
C SER A 48 19.79 -15.30 -12.98
N PHE A 49 20.50 -14.39 -12.30
CA PHE A 49 21.88 -14.07 -12.60
C PHE A 49 22.82 -15.25 -12.36
N LEU A 50 22.67 -15.97 -11.24
CA LEU A 50 23.46 -17.17 -10.92
C LEU A 50 23.16 -18.33 -11.89
N LYS A 51 21.91 -18.45 -12.35
CA LYS A 51 21.47 -19.54 -13.24
C LYS A 51 21.88 -19.33 -14.70
N ASP A 52 21.61 -18.14 -15.25
CA ASP A 52 21.71 -17.87 -16.69
C ASP A 52 22.81 -16.86 -17.03
N GLY A 53 23.50 -16.26 -16.04
CA GLY A 53 24.52 -15.21 -16.25
C GLY A 53 24.00 -13.94 -16.93
N THR A 54 22.69 -13.87 -17.16
CA THR A 54 22.09 -12.87 -18.02
C THR A 54 21.52 -11.77 -17.14
N VAL A 55 22.05 -10.56 -17.26
CA VAL A 55 21.46 -9.36 -16.64
C VAL A 55 20.13 -9.11 -17.35
N PRO A 56 18.96 -9.25 -16.69
CA PRO A 56 17.74 -8.78 -17.30
C PRO A 56 17.88 -7.26 -17.42
N GLU A 57 18.02 -6.78 -18.66
CA GLU A 57 17.89 -5.36 -18.97
C GLU A 57 16.68 -4.83 -18.22
N LYS A 58 16.83 -3.64 -17.63
CA LYS A 58 15.77 -2.96 -16.86
C LYS A 58 14.51 -2.99 -17.70
N ARG A 59 13.62 -3.93 -17.39
CA ARG A 59 12.29 -3.96 -17.99
C ARG A 59 11.73 -2.58 -17.69
N PRO A 60 11.32 -1.79 -18.69
CA PRO A 60 10.73 -0.49 -18.44
C PRO A 60 9.64 -0.77 -17.43
N GLN A 61 9.74 -0.13 -16.26
CA GLN A 61 8.72 -0.30 -15.26
C GLN A 61 7.43 0.08 -15.97
N ASN A 62 6.59 -0.93 -16.18
CA ASN A 62 5.24 -0.72 -16.63
C ASN A 62 4.65 0.10 -15.49
N THR A 63 4.78 1.42 -15.59
CA THR A 63 3.98 2.35 -14.83
C THR A 63 2.60 1.92 -15.20
N LYS A 64 1.99 1.07 -14.36
CA LYS A 64 0.55 0.97 -14.27
C LYS A 64 0.17 2.43 -14.16
N VAL A 65 -0.31 2.96 -15.28
CA VAL A 65 -0.84 4.30 -15.38
C VAL A 65 -1.88 4.28 -14.29
N LEU A 66 -1.54 4.83 -13.13
CA LEU A 66 -2.55 5.24 -12.20
C LEU A 66 -3.38 6.16 -13.08
N GLN A 67 -4.58 5.72 -13.44
CA GLN A 67 -5.63 6.62 -13.84
C GLN A 67 -5.88 7.52 -12.63
N GLN A 68 -4.96 8.45 -12.40
CA GLN A 68 -5.23 9.69 -11.72
C GLN A 68 -6.13 10.41 -12.71
N SER A 69 -7.41 10.07 -12.66
CA SER A 69 -8.46 10.92 -13.21
C SER A 69 -8.33 12.23 -12.44
N THR A 70 -7.48 13.13 -12.94
CA THR A 70 -7.39 14.53 -12.55
C THR A 70 -8.61 15.24 -13.12
N CYS A 71 -9.80 14.83 -12.66
CA CYS A 71 -10.87 15.79 -12.52
C CYS A 71 -10.54 16.58 -11.25
N ASP A 72 -10.01 17.78 -11.44
CA ASP A 72 -9.90 18.84 -10.43
C ASP A 72 -11.28 19.38 -10.02
N SER A 73 -12.36 18.69 -10.41
CA SER A 73 -13.69 19.01 -9.97
C SER A 73 -13.79 18.76 -8.46
N PRO A 74 -14.24 19.74 -7.66
CA PRO A 74 -14.55 19.49 -6.27
C PRO A 74 -15.59 18.37 -6.21
N LEU A 75 -15.35 17.37 -5.36
CA LEU A 75 -16.39 16.41 -5.03
C LEU A 75 -17.58 17.22 -4.50
N SER A 76 -18.76 16.99 -5.07
CA SER A 76 -20.00 17.61 -4.59
C SER A 76 -20.65 16.71 -3.55
N PRO A 77 -21.39 17.26 -2.57
CA PRO A 77 -22.17 16.48 -1.60
C PRO A 77 -23.15 15.50 -2.27
N ASP A 78 -23.70 15.89 -3.42
CA ASP A 78 -24.61 15.08 -4.23
C ASP A 78 -23.91 14.04 -5.11
N SER A 79 -22.57 14.03 -5.15
CA SER A 79 -21.84 13.03 -5.94
C SER A 79 -21.96 11.64 -5.30
N LEU A 80 -21.98 10.62 -6.15
CA LEU A 80 -22.08 9.22 -5.72
C LEU A 80 -20.71 8.65 -5.37
N ILE A 81 -20.66 7.78 -4.36
CA ILE A 81 -19.46 7.05 -3.96
C ILE A 81 -19.17 5.97 -5.01
N PRO A 82 -17.97 5.94 -5.63
CA PRO A 82 -17.64 4.94 -6.63
C PRO A 82 -17.45 3.55 -6.00
N ALA A 83 -17.79 2.49 -6.75
CA ALA A 83 -17.59 1.10 -6.31
C ALA A 83 -16.13 0.73 -6.05
N GLY A 84 -15.19 1.42 -6.70
CA GLY A 84 -13.75 1.32 -6.45
C GLY A 84 -13.24 2.34 -5.43
N TYR A 85 -14.02 2.67 -4.39
CA TYR A 85 -13.65 3.69 -3.41
C TYR A 85 -12.28 3.41 -2.80
N ARG A 86 -11.37 4.38 -2.98
CA ARG A 86 -10.07 4.42 -2.34
C ARG A 86 -9.95 5.69 -1.51
N ASN A 87 -9.33 5.54 -0.35
CA ASN A 87 -9.03 6.67 0.51
C ASN A 87 -7.86 7.48 -0.08
N ASP A 88 -8.20 8.36 -1.02
CA ASP A 88 -7.28 9.27 -1.68
C ASP A 88 -7.34 10.66 -1.04
N GLU A 89 -6.28 11.46 -1.21
CA GLU A 89 -6.19 12.81 -0.63
C GLU A 89 -7.32 13.73 -1.12
N ARG A 90 -7.92 13.46 -2.28
CA ARG A 90 -9.12 14.14 -2.78
C ARG A 90 -10.31 13.98 -1.82
N HIS A 91 -10.62 12.75 -1.44
CA HIS A 91 -11.69 12.44 -0.49
C HIS A 91 -11.40 13.09 0.85
N ARG A 92 -10.14 13.02 1.31
CA ARG A 92 -9.71 13.65 2.56
C ARG A 92 -9.94 15.15 2.56
N SER A 93 -9.57 15.83 1.47
CA SER A 93 -9.70 17.27 1.33
C SER A 93 -11.17 17.69 1.28
N PHE A 94 -12.00 16.94 0.55
CA PHE A 94 -13.45 17.14 0.52
C PHE A 94 -14.08 17.02 1.92
N PHE A 95 -13.85 15.92 2.62
CA PHE A 95 -14.44 15.72 3.96
C PHE A 95 -13.90 16.73 4.98
N LYS A 96 -12.63 17.12 4.90
CA LYS A 96 -12.09 18.20 5.75
C LYS A 96 -12.75 19.55 5.47
N LYS A 97 -13.15 19.83 4.23
CA LYS A 97 -13.85 21.07 3.87
C LYS A 97 -15.29 21.07 4.39
N GLU A 98 -16.00 19.95 4.25
CA GLU A 98 -17.41 19.82 4.65
C GLU A 98 -17.59 19.65 6.17
N ILE A 99 -16.77 18.82 6.80
CA ILE A 99 -16.88 18.48 8.24
C ILE A 99 -15.97 19.38 9.08
N GLY A 100 -14.82 19.79 8.54
CA GLY A 100 -13.82 20.61 9.24
C GLY A 100 -12.59 19.82 9.69
N GLY A 101 -11.67 20.51 10.36
CA GLY A 101 -10.36 19.97 10.76
C GLY A 101 -10.39 18.83 11.79
N HIS A 102 -11.53 18.57 12.41
CA HIS A 102 -11.72 17.45 13.34
C HIS A 102 -12.04 16.12 12.62
N PHE A 103 -12.27 16.16 11.30
CA PHE A 103 -12.50 14.99 10.50
C PHE A 103 -11.31 14.03 10.54
N LYS A 104 -11.57 12.77 10.90
CA LYS A 104 -10.62 11.66 10.84
C LYS A 104 -11.29 10.48 10.19
N PHE A 105 -10.58 9.84 9.26
CA PHE A 105 -11.02 8.55 8.75
C PHE A 105 -10.90 7.50 9.83
N ASN A 106 -12.02 6.88 10.16
CA ASN A 106 -12.11 5.77 11.11
C ASN A 106 -12.38 4.48 10.34
N VAL A 107 -11.91 3.34 10.85
CA VAL A 107 -12.14 2.02 10.22
C VAL A 107 -13.63 1.77 9.93
N PRO A 108 -14.58 1.99 10.87
CA PRO A 108 -16.01 1.78 10.62
C PRO A 108 -16.56 2.65 9.48
N PHE A 109 -16.06 3.88 9.36
CA PHE A 109 -16.46 4.79 8.28
C PHE A 109 -15.90 4.33 6.93
N MET A 110 -14.66 3.84 6.89
CA MET A 110 -14.08 3.28 5.67
C MET A 110 -14.83 2.02 5.21
N ASP A 111 -15.21 1.14 6.14
CA ASP A 111 -15.96 -0.08 5.83
C ASP A 111 -17.37 0.27 5.32
N TRP A 112 -18.02 1.25 5.93
CA TRP A 112 -19.29 1.78 5.45
C TRP A 112 -19.18 2.33 4.03
N MET A 113 -18.15 3.14 3.73
CA MET A 113 -17.95 3.69 2.38
C MET A 113 -17.77 2.60 1.32
N LYS A 114 -17.05 1.51 1.66
CA LYS A 114 -16.85 0.36 0.75
C LYS A 114 -18.12 -0.45 0.55
N ALA A 115 -18.90 -0.66 1.62
CA ALA A 115 -20.15 -1.42 1.56
C ALA A 115 -21.29 -0.63 0.88
N ASN A 116 -21.20 0.70 0.85
CA ASN A 116 -22.27 1.58 0.38
C ASN A 116 -21.88 2.37 -0.88
N ALA A 117 -21.24 1.70 -1.84
CA ALA A 117 -21.03 2.25 -3.17
C ALA A 117 -22.37 2.63 -3.82
N GLY A 118 -22.46 3.83 -4.39
CA GLY A 118 -23.71 4.38 -4.93
C GLY A 118 -24.53 5.24 -3.96
N LYS A 119 -24.12 5.41 -2.70
CA LYS A 119 -24.66 6.47 -1.83
C LYS A 119 -24.02 7.83 -2.13
N THR A 120 -24.69 8.91 -1.75
CA THR A 120 -24.15 10.27 -1.89
C THR A 120 -23.13 10.58 -0.79
N TYR A 121 -22.19 11.49 -1.08
CA TYR A 121 -21.25 11.98 -0.06
C TYR A 121 -21.95 12.68 1.10
N GLN A 122 -23.12 13.28 0.89
CA GLN A 122 -23.94 13.84 1.97
C GLN A 122 -24.36 12.75 2.97
N GLN A 123 -24.74 11.55 2.50
CA GLN A 123 -25.06 10.42 3.38
C GLN A 123 -23.81 9.93 4.13
N ALA A 124 -22.64 9.96 3.47
CA ALA A 124 -21.38 9.64 4.13
C ALA A 124 -21.05 10.63 5.26
N ILE A 125 -21.27 11.93 5.06
CA ILE A 125 -21.06 12.95 6.08
C ILE A 125 -21.98 12.71 7.29
N ALA A 126 -23.26 12.41 7.05
CA ALA A 126 -24.22 12.09 8.10
C ALA A 126 -23.81 10.84 8.90
N GLU A 127 -23.37 9.79 8.21
CA GLU A 127 -22.86 8.57 8.86
C GLU A 127 -21.60 8.86 9.68
N TRP A 128 -20.69 9.70 9.15
CA TRP A 128 -19.49 10.09 9.89
C TRP A 128 -19.84 10.83 11.19
N LEU A 129 -20.78 11.78 11.14
CA LEU A 129 -21.25 12.49 12.32
C LEU A 129 -21.87 11.56 13.36
N ARG A 130 -22.63 10.55 12.91
CA ARG A 130 -23.16 9.49 13.79
C ARG A 130 -22.04 8.70 14.46
N ILE A 131 -21.04 8.28 13.69
CA ILE A 131 -19.87 7.54 14.22
C ILE A 131 -19.07 8.40 15.21
N ASP A 132 -18.91 9.70 14.95
CA ASP A 132 -18.22 10.64 15.84
C ASP A 132 -19.01 10.86 17.14
N ALA A 133 -20.33 11.00 17.05
CA ALA A 133 -21.21 11.12 18.21
C ALA A 133 -21.19 9.84 19.08
N GLU A 134 -21.24 8.65 18.47
CA GLU A 134 -21.12 7.37 19.19
C GLU A 134 -19.76 7.23 19.90
N LYS A 135 -18.69 7.70 19.26
CA LYS A 135 -17.35 7.76 19.89
C LYS A 135 -17.32 8.73 21.07
N LYS A 136 -17.89 9.92 20.93
CA LYS A 136 -17.97 10.93 22.00
C LYS A 136 -18.84 10.46 23.17
N SER A 137 -19.88 9.67 22.90
CA SER A 137 -20.75 9.07 23.91
C SER A 137 -20.08 7.93 24.71
N GLY A 138 -18.81 7.60 24.43
CA GLY A 138 -18.05 6.63 25.22
C GLY A 138 -18.38 5.16 24.94
N ILE A 139 -19.02 4.84 23.81
CA ILE A 139 -19.26 3.45 23.42
C ILE A 139 -17.92 2.84 23.00
N LYS A 140 -17.33 2.06 23.91
CA LYS A 140 -16.14 1.25 23.64
C LYS A 140 -16.53 0.15 22.64
N ARG A 141 -16.19 0.34 21.36
CA ARG A 141 -16.26 -0.76 20.40
C ARG A 141 -15.14 -1.75 20.69
N GLU A 142 -15.45 -3.04 20.65
CA GLU A 142 -14.47 -4.11 20.81
C GLU A 142 -13.33 -3.89 19.83
N ILE A 143 -12.13 -3.73 20.38
CA ILE A 143 -10.91 -3.55 19.62
C ILE A 143 -10.70 -4.84 18.84
N GLY A 144 -10.65 -4.76 17.52
CA GLY A 144 -10.39 -5.92 16.67
C GLY A 144 -9.09 -6.60 17.11
N SER A 145 -9.08 -7.94 17.07
CA SER A 145 -8.01 -8.81 17.59
C SER A 145 -6.58 -8.42 17.15
N GLN A 146 -6.45 -7.62 16.08
CA GLN A 146 -5.19 -7.09 15.55
C GLN A 146 -4.45 -6.08 16.44
N PHE A 147 -5.04 -5.56 17.53
CA PHE A 147 -4.37 -4.62 18.45
C PHE A 147 -4.00 -5.22 19.81
N GLN A 148 -3.99 -6.56 19.96
CA GLN A 148 -3.68 -7.22 21.24
C GLN A 148 -2.19 -7.30 21.61
N TYR A 149 -1.26 -6.87 20.75
CA TYR A 149 0.17 -6.86 21.08
C TYR A 149 0.76 -5.49 20.81
N ASN A 150 0.91 -4.71 21.88
CA ASN A 150 1.91 -3.64 21.98
C ASN A 150 2.38 -3.56 23.43
#